data_AF-E5VJI1-F1
#
_entry.id   AF-E5VJI1-F1
#
_cell.length_a   1.000
_cell.length_b   1.000
_cell.length_c   1.000
_cell.angle_alpha   90.00
_cell.angle_beta   90.00
_cell.angle_gamma   90.00
#
_symmetry.space_group_name_H-M   'P 1'
#
loop_
_entity.id
_entity.type
_entity.pdbx_description
1 polymer ?
#
loop_
_entity_poly.entity_id
_entity_poly.type
_entity_poly.pdbx_seq_one_letter_code
_entity_poly.pdbx_strand_id
1 'polypeptide(L)'
;MLVGITEESKKVDIRIKSNLKFLFESKKNEGKTAYGFTMYCKEKYAIEVNVGNAHKLIHDGIGKITPLILMYLCEYLEVHMEDIIRKNMNVIGEIFEENKSKRKEYIDNFKIEETEIERYLGEYNCYYYALEDKTEEKILKGKLDIQYGDSGCLVKLMVDTEERDSSNPKKNYIKEYRGRMIVSKRLNICSCVLENNEIGEIVVLSFRYKAALNNTKNKGGMVAVCSASSGGVNVPTMHRMLITRKELNDFQLDKVKPNLLLNYSSILIEEKALKNTLKSLEISEVGKKKIEAILDGCCKNYYLIKERNLRGISEEELGGLSTAEFIAEIRSKSYAQRYNKVSLKLDEQVLRLIDAMNEGKNNE
;
A
#
# COMPACT_ATOMS: atom_id res chain seq x y z
N MET A 1 -35.95 -33.10 13.73
CA MET A 1 -36.84 -32.56 12.65
C MET A 1 -37.21 -31.08 12.84
N LEU A 2 -37.39 -30.58 14.07
CA LEU A 2 -37.72 -29.16 14.34
C LEU A 2 -36.59 -28.14 14.09
N VAL A 3 -35.32 -28.53 14.23
CA VAL A 3 -34.16 -27.62 14.05
C VAL A 3 -34.01 -27.15 12.58
N GLY A 4 -34.28 -28.03 11.62
CA GLY A 4 -34.21 -27.70 10.19
C GLY A 4 -35.29 -26.71 9.73
N ILE A 5 -36.47 -26.73 10.36
CA ILE A 5 -37.56 -25.79 10.05
C ILE A 5 -37.18 -24.36 10.48
N THR A 6 -36.44 -24.21 11.58
CA THR A 6 -36.05 -22.89 12.10
C THR A 6 -34.93 -22.20 11.30
N GLU A 7 -33.98 -22.96 10.74
CA GLU A 7 -32.94 -22.37 9.87
C GLU A 7 -33.50 -21.98 8.51
N GLU A 8 -34.33 -22.83 7.92
CA GLU A 8 -34.94 -22.55 6.62
C GLU A 8 -35.92 -21.37 6.71
N SER A 9 -36.67 -21.26 7.82
CA SER A 9 -37.50 -20.09 8.10
C SER A 9 -36.69 -18.79 8.22
N LYS A 10 -35.49 -18.83 8.81
CA LYS A 10 -34.60 -17.65 8.89
C LYS A 10 -34.07 -17.24 7.52
N LYS A 11 -33.66 -18.20 6.69
CA LYS A 11 -33.21 -17.92 5.31
C LYS A 11 -34.32 -17.27 4.48
N VAL A 12 -35.55 -17.77 4.63
CA VAL A 12 -36.72 -17.20 3.96
C VAL A 12 -36.98 -15.76 4.41
N ASP A 13 -36.92 -15.46 5.72
CA ASP A 13 -37.11 -14.09 6.23
C ASP A 13 -36.04 -13.11 5.71
N ILE A 14 -34.77 -13.55 5.68
CA ILE A 14 -33.66 -12.77 5.13
C ILE A 14 -33.88 -12.49 3.63
N ARG A 15 -34.28 -13.50 2.86
CA ARG A 15 -34.55 -13.36 1.42
C ARG A 15 -35.70 -12.41 1.14
N ILE A 16 -36.80 -12.53 1.87
CA ILE A 16 -37.96 -11.63 1.75
C ILE A 16 -37.52 -10.17 1.98
N LYS A 17 -36.76 -9.91 3.04
CA LYS A 17 -36.27 -8.55 3.35
C LYS A 17 -35.34 -8.00 2.27
N SER A 18 -34.40 -8.83 1.79
CA SER A 18 -33.49 -8.46 0.71
C SER A 18 -34.24 -8.12 -0.59
N ASN A 19 -35.21 -8.96 -0.97
CA ASN A 19 -36.03 -8.75 -2.16
C ASN A 19 -36.90 -7.50 -2.06
N LEU A 20 -37.52 -7.25 -0.90
CA LEU A 20 -38.31 -6.03 -0.68
C LEU A 20 -37.44 -4.79 -0.84
N LYS A 21 -36.26 -4.76 -0.21
CA LYS A 21 -35.34 -3.64 -0.36
C LYS A 21 -34.98 -3.37 -1.82
N PHE A 22 -34.61 -4.42 -2.55
CA PHE A 22 -34.30 -4.34 -3.98
C PHE A 22 -35.48 -3.84 -4.83
N LEU A 23 -36.71 -4.29 -4.55
CA LEU A 23 -37.90 -3.86 -5.27
C LEU A 23 -38.24 -2.39 -5.03
N PHE A 24 -38.11 -1.91 -3.79
CA PHE A 24 -38.32 -0.49 -3.49
C PHE A 24 -37.23 0.40 -4.09
N GLU A 25 -35.99 -0.08 -4.20
CA GLU A 25 -34.92 0.64 -4.89
C GLU A 25 -35.14 0.68 -6.41
N SER A 26 -35.49 -0.45 -7.02
CA SER A 26 -35.70 -0.54 -8.47
C SER A 26 -36.97 0.17 -8.96
N LYS A 27 -38.04 0.17 -8.17
CA LYS A 27 -39.31 0.83 -8.50
C LYS A 27 -39.46 2.24 -7.93
N LYS A 28 -38.38 2.82 -7.37
CA LYS A 28 -38.40 4.17 -6.80
C LYS A 28 -38.88 5.23 -7.81
N ASN A 29 -38.47 5.08 -9.07
CA ASN A 29 -38.84 6.00 -10.16
C ASN A 29 -40.31 5.85 -10.61
N GLU A 30 -40.97 4.76 -10.23
CA GLU A 30 -42.41 4.52 -10.42
C GLU A 30 -43.24 5.08 -9.25
N GLY A 31 -42.61 5.83 -8.33
CA GLY A 31 -43.26 6.38 -7.14
C GLY A 31 -43.48 5.36 -6.02
N LYS A 32 -42.96 4.14 -6.14
CA LYS A 32 -43.04 3.10 -5.09
C LYS A 32 -42.08 3.44 -3.96
N THR A 33 -42.59 4.02 -2.88
CA THR A 33 -41.81 4.49 -1.72
C THR A 33 -42.41 4.00 -0.41
N ALA A 34 -41.63 3.97 0.68
CA ALA A 34 -42.16 3.60 1.99
C ALA A 34 -43.34 4.49 2.41
N TYR A 35 -43.28 5.80 2.12
CA TYR A 35 -44.39 6.72 2.34
C TYR A 35 -45.59 6.37 1.45
N GLY A 36 -45.38 6.14 0.15
CA GLY A 36 -46.44 5.75 -0.76
C GLY A 36 -47.13 4.45 -0.35
N PHE A 37 -46.39 3.48 0.19
CA PHE A 37 -46.94 2.26 0.76
C PHE A 37 -47.86 2.53 1.95
N THR A 38 -47.49 3.45 2.84
CA THR A 38 -48.35 3.83 3.98
C THR A 38 -49.65 4.49 3.53
N MET A 39 -49.60 5.36 2.51
CA MET A 39 -50.79 6.00 1.95
C MET A 39 -51.68 4.96 1.27
N TYR A 40 -51.09 4.03 0.50
CA TYR A 40 -51.82 2.92 -0.12
C TYR A 40 -52.56 2.06 0.91
N CYS A 41 -51.93 1.72 2.04
CA CYS A 41 -52.59 0.96 3.10
C CYS A 41 -53.76 1.73 3.73
N LYS A 42 -53.60 3.05 3.91
CA LYS A 42 -54.65 3.90 4.48
C LYS A 42 -55.84 4.02 3.53
N GLU A 43 -55.60 4.25 2.24
CA GLU A 43 -56.64 4.46 1.23
C GLU A 43 -57.37 3.17 0.87
N LYS A 44 -56.65 2.07 0.68
CA LYS A 44 -57.23 0.82 0.19
C LYS A 44 -57.81 -0.07 1.30
N TYR A 45 -57.16 -0.07 2.47
CA TYR A 45 -57.47 -1.00 3.55
C TYR A 45 -57.97 -0.32 4.82
N ALA A 46 -58.00 1.02 4.88
CA ALA A 46 -58.29 1.78 6.10
C ALA A 46 -57.36 1.43 7.28
N ILE A 47 -56.10 1.06 6.98
CA ILE A 47 -55.09 0.70 7.98
C ILE A 47 -54.03 1.79 8.07
N GLU A 48 -53.75 2.27 9.28
CA GLU A 48 -52.65 3.21 9.52
C GLU A 48 -51.33 2.46 9.75
N VAL A 49 -50.40 2.61 8.81
CA VAL A 49 -49.02 2.13 8.93
C VAL A 49 -48.12 3.32 9.24
N ASN A 50 -47.36 3.25 10.34
CA ASN A 50 -46.39 4.29 10.67
C ASN A 50 -45.25 4.32 9.64
N VAL A 51 -44.99 5.49 9.04
CA VAL A 51 -43.97 5.68 7.99
C VAL A 51 -42.56 5.30 8.48
N GLY A 52 -42.21 5.63 9.72
CA GLY A 52 -40.92 5.25 10.31
C GLY A 52 -40.78 3.75 10.49
N ASN A 53 -41.86 3.05 10.87
CA ASN A 53 -41.86 1.59 10.95
C ASN A 53 -41.81 0.94 9.57
N ALA A 54 -42.51 1.49 8.58
CA ALA A 54 -42.42 1.05 7.19
C ALA A 54 -40.98 1.21 6.67
N HIS A 55 -40.35 2.36 6.92
CA HIS A 55 -38.96 2.60 6.53
C HIS A 55 -38.00 1.59 7.16
N LYS A 56 -38.10 1.39 8.48
CA LYS A 56 -37.28 0.40 9.20
C LYS A 56 -37.46 -1.02 8.68
N LEU A 57 -38.70 -1.38 8.35
CA LEU A 57 -39.02 -2.70 7.82
C LEU A 57 -38.47 -2.91 6.40
N ILE A 58 -38.60 -1.89 5.55
CA ILE A 58 -38.31 -1.96 4.10
C ILE A 58 -36.81 -1.75 3.81
N HIS A 59 -36.18 -0.74 4.42
CA HIS A 59 -34.81 -0.33 4.09
C HIS A 59 -33.76 -0.86 5.07
N ASP A 60 -34.11 -0.88 6.35
CA ASP A 60 -33.20 -1.31 7.42
C ASP A 60 -33.33 -2.81 7.73
N GLY A 61 -34.39 -3.46 7.23
CA GLY A 61 -34.68 -4.88 7.49
C GLY A 61 -35.05 -5.19 8.94
N ILE A 62 -35.38 -4.16 9.72
CA ILE A 62 -35.66 -4.23 11.16
C ILE A 62 -37.16 -4.38 11.37
N GLY A 63 -37.55 -5.52 11.95
CA GLY A 63 -38.94 -5.86 12.24
C GLY A 63 -39.35 -7.22 11.70
N LYS A 64 -40.53 -7.69 12.13
CA LYS A 64 -41.13 -8.95 11.66
C LYS A 64 -42.11 -8.64 10.53
N ILE A 65 -41.87 -9.23 9.37
CA ILE A 65 -42.83 -9.16 8.26
C ILE A 65 -43.87 -10.25 8.51
N THR A 66 -45.09 -9.83 8.85
CA THR A 66 -46.20 -10.78 8.94
C THR A 66 -46.72 -11.12 7.54
N PRO A 67 -47.35 -12.28 7.34
CA PRO A 67 -47.94 -12.64 6.04
C PRO A 67 -48.91 -11.57 5.50
N LEU A 68 -49.65 -10.91 6.39
CA LEU A 68 -50.58 -9.85 6.02
C LEU A 68 -49.87 -8.59 5.49
N ILE A 69 -48.80 -8.15 6.17
CA ILE A 69 -47.98 -7.02 5.70
C ILE A 69 -47.29 -7.38 4.38
N LEU A 70 -46.78 -8.62 4.24
CA LEU A 70 -46.18 -9.08 3.00
C LEU A 70 -47.20 -9.05 1.84
N MET A 71 -48.45 -9.45 2.08
CA MET A 71 -49.51 -9.39 1.08
C MET A 71 -49.74 -7.96 0.57
N TYR A 72 -49.84 -6.99 1.47
CA TYR A 72 -50.01 -5.59 1.09
C TYR A 72 -48.79 -5.04 0.34
N LEU A 73 -47.58 -5.43 0.75
CA LEU A 73 -46.35 -5.03 0.07
C LEU A 73 -46.27 -5.62 -1.34
N CYS A 74 -46.61 -6.90 -1.52
CA CYS A 74 -46.65 -7.57 -2.82
C CYS A 74 -47.60 -6.87 -3.78
N GLU A 75 -48.78 -6.51 -3.30
CA GLU A 75 -49.78 -5.84 -4.12
C GLU A 75 -49.39 -4.41 -4.45
N TYR A 76 -48.87 -3.66 -3.48
CA TYR A 76 -48.36 -2.31 -3.72
C TYR A 76 -47.20 -2.29 -4.72
N LEU A 77 -46.29 -3.27 -4.62
CA LEU A 77 -45.14 -3.42 -5.52
C LEU A 77 -45.48 -4.14 -6.82
N GLU A 78 -46.71 -4.59 -7.02
CA GLU A 78 -47.18 -5.31 -8.20
C GLU A 78 -46.29 -6.53 -8.52
N VAL A 79 -46.10 -7.39 -7.52
CA VAL A 79 -45.25 -8.59 -7.61
C VAL A 79 -45.93 -9.77 -6.93
N HIS A 80 -45.74 -10.97 -7.48
CA HIS A 80 -46.28 -12.18 -6.88
C HIS A 80 -45.53 -12.53 -5.59
N MET A 81 -46.29 -12.89 -4.55
CA MET A 81 -45.74 -13.26 -3.25
C MET A 81 -44.78 -14.46 -3.35
N GLU A 82 -45.08 -15.42 -4.21
CA GLU A 82 -44.21 -16.57 -4.46
C GLU A 82 -42.83 -16.14 -4.95
N ASP A 83 -42.77 -15.11 -5.79
CA ASP A 83 -41.51 -14.59 -6.32
C ASP A 83 -40.67 -13.96 -5.22
N ILE A 84 -41.27 -13.13 -4.35
CA ILE A 84 -40.55 -12.55 -3.19
C ILE A 84 -40.06 -13.65 -2.24
N ILE A 85 -40.83 -14.71 -2.05
CA ILE A 85 -40.49 -15.79 -1.11
C ILE A 85 -39.42 -16.71 -1.67
N ARG A 86 -39.46 -17.06 -2.97
CA ARG A 86 -38.65 -18.13 -3.57
C ARG A 86 -37.47 -17.64 -4.42
N LYS A 87 -37.62 -16.55 -5.17
CA LYS A 87 -36.57 -16.06 -6.07
C LYS A 87 -35.55 -15.22 -5.29
N ASN A 88 -34.29 -15.26 -5.69
CA ASN A 88 -33.36 -14.20 -5.31
C ASN A 88 -33.41 -13.10 -6.37
N MET A 89 -34.00 -11.95 -6.03
CA MET A 89 -34.12 -10.81 -6.94
C MET A 89 -32.89 -9.89 -6.88
N ASN A 90 -32.09 -9.99 -5.82
CA ASN A 90 -30.88 -9.20 -5.61
C ASN A 90 -29.61 -10.05 -5.76
N VAL A 91 -29.48 -10.73 -6.90
CA VAL A 91 -28.35 -11.61 -7.20
C VAL A 91 -27.02 -10.86 -7.10
N ILE A 92 -26.99 -9.61 -7.56
CA ILE A 92 -25.79 -8.76 -7.52
C ILE A 92 -25.46 -8.35 -6.08
N GLY A 93 -26.44 -7.98 -5.26
CA GLY A 93 -26.23 -7.63 -3.86
C GLY A 93 -25.76 -8.81 -3.00
N GLU A 94 -26.22 -10.03 -3.28
CA GLU A 94 -25.74 -11.25 -2.62
C GLU A 94 -24.25 -11.50 -2.91
N ILE A 95 -23.82 -11.31 -4.16
CA ILE A 95 -22.40 -11.39 -4.56
C ILE A 95 -21.56 -10.36 -3.79
N PHE A 96 -22.06 -9.14 -3.59
CA PHE A 96 -21.34 -8.11 -2.82
C PHE A 96 -21.29 -8.39 -1.30
N GLU A 97 -22.35 -8.95 -0.71
CA GLU A 97 -22.41 -9.29 0.72
C GLU A 97 -21.59 -10.56 1.07
N GLU A 98 -21.56 -11.57 0.20
CA GLU A 98 -20.61 -12.69 0.32
C GLU A 98 -19.16 -12.19 0.32
N ASN A 99 -18.86 -11.22 -0.56
CA ASN A 99 -17.54 -10.59 -0.62
C ASN A 99 -17.23 -9.75 0.63
N LYS A 100 -18.22 -9.09 1.26
CA LYS A 100 -18.03 -8.41 2.57
C LYS A 100 -17.71 -9.40 3.69
N SER A 101 -18.40 -10.54 3.72
CA SER A 101 -18.19 -11.57 4.74
C SER A 101 -16.80 -12.19 4.62
N LYS A 102 -16.36 -12.50 3.39
CA LYS A 102 -14.98 -12.91 3.10
C LYS A 102 -13.96 -11.82 3.43
N ARG A 103 -14.24 -10.53 3.11
CA ARG A 103 -13.39 -9.39 3.51
C ARG A 103 -13.15 -9.32 5.01
N LYS A 104 -14.14 -9.67 5.84
CA LYS A 104 -14.01 -9.64 7.30
C LYS A 104 -12.93 -10.60 7.82
N GLU A 105 -12.85 -11.80 7.22
CA GLU A 105 -11.83 -12.80 7.54
C GLU A 105 -10.43 -12.39 7.04
N TYR A 106 -10.35 -11.71 5.89
CA TYR A 106 -9.09 -11.09 5.43
C TYR A 106 -8.61 -9.97 6.38
N ILE A 107 -9.51 -9.14 6.90
CA ILE A 107 -9.19 -8.03 7.80
C ILE A 107 -8.58 -8.52 9.11
N ASP A 108 -8.98 -9.67 9.65
CA ASP A 108 -8.45 -10.18 10.93
C ASP A 108 -6.94 -10.52 10.87
N ASN A 109 -6.42 -10.94 9.72
CA ASN A 109 -4.97 -11.16 9.53
C ASN A 109 -4.16 -9.86 9.44
N PHE A 110 -4.81 -8.74 9.15
CA PHE A 110 -4.21 -7.40 9.07
C PHE A 110 -4.67 -6.50 10.22
N LYS A 111 -5.39 -7.04 11.21
CA LYS A 111 -5.82 -6.32 12.41
C LYS A 111 -4.61 -6.16 13.32
N ILE A 112 -4.25 -4.92 13.59
CA ILE A 112 -3.09 -4.55 14.39
C ILE A 112 -3.60 -4.02 15.72
N GLU A 113 -3.00 -4.43 16.82
CA GLU A 113 -3.36 -3.87 18.12
C GLU A 113 -2.83 -2.44 18.21
N GLU A 114 -3.56 -1.55 18.89
CA GLU A 114 -3.17 -0.14 19.02
C GLU A 114 -1.75 0.00 19.56
N THR A 115 -1.38 -0.77 20.59
CA THR A 115 -0.07 -0.77 21.25
C THR A 115 1.12 -1.07 20.33
N GLU A 116 0.90 -1.81 19.25
CA GLU A 116 1.94 -2.14 18.26
C GLU A 116 2.18 -0.99 17.28
N ILE A 117 1.11 -0.26 16.96
CA ILE A 117 1.13 0.92 16.11
C ILE A 117 1.78 2.10 16.82
N GLU A 118 1.59 2.25 18.15
CA GLU A 118 2.11 3.37 18.95
C GLU A 118 3.59 3.68 18.68
N ARG A 119 4.38 2.63 18.46
CA ARG A 119 5.82 2.71 18.23
C ARG A 119 6.17 3.42 16.92
N TYR A 120 5.27 3.40 15.96
CA TYR A 120 5.40 3.99 14.64
C TYR A 120 4.75 5.37 14.54
N LEU A 121 3.99 5.82 15.54
CA LEU A 121 3.27 7.09 15.46
C LEU A 121 4.17 8.33 15.48
N GLY A 122 3.70 9.39 14.83
CA GLY A 122 4.33 10.69 14.74
C GLY A 122 5.23 10.83 13.52
N GLU A 123 6.04 11.89 13.56
CA GLU A 123 6.74 12.37 12.38
C GLU A 123 8.10 11.70 12.16
N TYR A 124 8.42 11.55 10.88
CA TYR A 124 9.70 11.12 10.33
C TYR A 124 10.12 12.08 9.22
N ASN A 125 11.42 12.33 9.12
CA ASN A 125 12.05 12.97 7.97
C ASN A 125 12.38 11.91 6.92
N CYS A 126 12.15 12.23 5.67
CA CYS A 126 12.31 11.36 4.51
C CYS A 126 13.43 11.87 3.60
N TYR A 127 14.25 10.96 3.09
CA TYR A 127 15.33 11.28 2.14
C TYR A 127 15.41 10.21 1.04
N TYR A 128 15.41 10.62 -0.22
CA TYR A 128 15.59 9.71 -1.37
C TYR A 128 16.15 10.44 -2.59
N TYR A 129 16.73 9.71 -3.54
CA TYR A 129 17.20 10.31 -4.79
C TYR A 129 16.02 10.79 -5.64
N ALA A 130 16.13 12.00 -6.21
CA ALA A 130 15.15 12.49 -7.18
C ALA A 130 15.00 11.49 -8.35
N LEU A 131 13.75 11.29 -8.81
CA LEU A 131 13.41 10.30 -9.83
C LEU A 131 13.53 10.82 -11.26
N GLU A 132 14.05 12.03 -11.42
CA GLU A 132 14.35 12.64 -12.70
C GLU A 132 15.64 12.07 -13.27
N ASP A 133 15.69 11.87 -14.59
CA ASP A 133 16.91 11.49 -15.30
C ASP A 133 17.85 12.71 -15.44
N LYS A 134 18.22 13.33 -14.30
CA LYS A 134 19.25 14.37 -14.23
C LYS A 134 20.58 13.73 -13.82
N THR A 135 21.66 14.23 -14.42
CA THR A 135 23.04 13.84 -14.10
C THR A 135 23.42 14.14 -12.66
N GLU A 136 22.75 15.10 -12.01
CA GLU A 136 23.03 15.52 -10.65
C GLU A 136 22.44 14.58 -9.58
N GLU A 137 23.24 14.27 -8.56
CA GLU A 137 22.86 13.47 -7.40
C GLU A 137 22.00 14.27 -6.41
N LYS A 138 20.80 14.63 -6.84
CA LYS A 138 19.87 15.39 -6.00
C LYS A 138 19.13 14.46 -5.03
N ILE A 139 19.12 14.83 -3.75
CA ILE A 139 18.31 14.20 -2.71
C ILE A 139 17.08 15.06 -2.43
N LEU A 140 15.89 14.47 -2.55
CA LEU A 140 14.64 15.08 -2.13
C LEU A 140 14.41 14.88 -0.64
N LYS A 141 13.82 15.89 0.00
CA LYS A 141 13.50 15.91 1.43
C LYS A 141 11.98 15.90 1.60
N GLY A 142 11.51 15.20 2.62
CA GLY A 142 10.09 15.13 2.93
C GLY A 142 9.80 14.82 4.40
N LYS A 143 8.52 14.77 4.73
CA LYS A 143 8.01 14.34 6.04
C LYS A 143 6.96 13.27 5.89
N LEU A 144 7.10 12.20 6.66
CA LEU A 144 6.11 11.14 6.80
C LEU A 144 5.54 11.22 8.22
N ASP A 145 4.23 11.39 8.33
CA ASP A 145 3.52 11.39 9.59
C ASP A 145 2.57 10.20 9.65
N ILE A 146 2.59 9.50 10.78
CA ILE A 146 1.77 8.31 11.02
C ILE A 146 0.92 8.58 12.25
N GLN A 147 -0.40 8.53 12.08
CA GLN A 147 -1.37 8.84 13.13
C GLN A 147 -2.37 7.70 13.31
N TYR A 148 -3.05 7.68 14.45
CA TYR A 148 -4.27 6.89 14.57
C TYR A 148 -5.38 7.48 13.72
N GLY A 149 -6.23 6.60 13.20
CA GLY A 149 -7.54 6.95 12.67
C GLY A 149 -8.56 5.89 13.02
N ASP A 150 -9.82 6.21 12.80
CA ASP A 150 -10.99 5.42 13.25
C ASP A 150 -11.01 3.98 12.69
N SER A 151 -10.29 3.72 11.58
CA SER A 151 -10.22 2.41 10.93
C SER A 151 -8.78 1.97 10.60
N GLY A 152 -7.80 2.38 11.41
CA GLY A 152 -6.39 1.97 11.25
C GLY A 152 -5.40 3.14 11.34
N CYS A 153 -4.19 2.95 10.81
CA CYS A 153 -3.16 3.99 10.79
C CYS A 153 -3.33 4.92 9.60
N LEU A 154 -3.54 6.21 9.84
CA LEU A 154 -3.47 7.23 8.80
C LEU A 154 -2.02 7.60 8.55
N VAL A 155 -1.67 7.75 7.28
CA VAL A 155 -0.33 8.11 6.86
C VAL A 155 -0.40 9.30 5.94
N LYS A 156 0.44 10.30 6.22
CA LYS A 156 0.61 11.49 5.41
C LYS A 156 2.07 11.61 5.00
N LEU A 157 2.34 11.66 3.70
CA LEU A 157 3.68 11.93 3.16
C LEU A 157 3.66 13.28 2.46
N MET A 158 4.59 14.16 2.82
CA MET A 158 4.80 15.45 2.19
C MET A 158 6.21 15.48 1.61
N VAL A 159 6.35 15.76 0.32
CA VAL A 159 7.64 15.85 -0.36
C VAL A 159 7.82 17.25 -0.92
N ASP A 160 8.93 17.89 -0.56
CA ASP A 160 9.35 19.13 -1.21
C ASP A 160 9.99 18.79 -2.56
N THR A 161 9.36 19.21 -3.66
CA THR A 161 9.92 18.99 -5.01
C THR A 161 11.05 19.98 -5.32
N GLU A 162 11.19 21.03 -4.49
CA GLU A 162 12.00 22.21 -4.70
C GLU A 162 11.68 22.98 -6.01
N GLU A 163 10.57 22.61 -6.65
CA GLU A 163 10.00 23.39 -7.75
C GLU A 163 9.15 24.51 -7.16
N ARG A 164 9.05 25.64 -7.84
CA ARG A 164 8.21 26.74 -7.36
C ARG A 164 6.73 26.42 -7.59
N ASP A 165 5.92 26.73 -6.58
CA ASP A 165 4.48 26.68 -6.69
C ASP A 165 4.01 27.72 -7.74
N SER A 166 3.23 27.26 -8.72
CA SER A 166 2.69 28.09 -9.79
C SER A 166 1.68 29.13 -9.29
N SER A 167 1.00 28.83 -8.18
CA SER A 167 0.05 29.72 -7.51
C SER A 167 0.74 30.70 -6.55
N ASN A 168 1.91 30.34 -6.03
CA ASN A 168 2.72 31.18 -5.16
C ASN A 168 4.22 31.03 -5.41
N PRO A 169 4.81 31.86 -6.29
CA PRO A 169 6.22 31.75 -6.68
C PRO A 169 7.24 31.92 -5.54
N LYS A 170 6.79 32.32 -4.33
CA LYS A 170 7.64 32.46 -3.14
C LYS A 170 7.76 31.17 -2.32
N LYS A 171 7.05 30.10 -2.68
CA LYS A 171 7.07 28.83 -1.97
C LYS A 171 7.40 27.68 -2.92
N ASN A 172 7.99 26.63 -2.38
CA ASN A 172 8.15 25.38 -3.11
C ASN A 172 6.80 24.65 -3.16
N TYR A 173 6.57 23.93 -4.25
CA TYR A 173 5.47 23.01 -4.42
C TYR A 173 5.71 21.76 -3.56
N ILE A 174 4.72 21.43 -2.72
CA ILE A 174 4.77 20.27 -1.83
C ILE A 174 3.79 19.23 -2.34
N LYS A 175 4.29 18.06 -2.75
CA LYS A 175 3.44 16.92 -3.07
C LYS A 175 2.94 16.30 -1.78
N GLU A 176 1.63 16.30 -1.60
CA GLU A 176 0.97 15.70 -0.45
C GLU A 176 0.30 14.37 -0.84
N TYR A 177 0.67 13.30 -0.15
CA TYR A 177 0.06 11.99 -0.30
C TYR A 177 -0.60 11.58 1.03
N ARG A 178 -1.76 10.95 0.95
CA ARG A 178 -2.51 10.46 2.11
C ARG A 178 -2.91 9.01 1.91
N GLY A 179 -3.00 8.26 2.99
CA GLY A 179 -3.47 6.89 2.91
C GLY A 179 -3.34 6.14 4.21
N ARG A 180 -3.05 4.84 4.11
CA ARG A 180 -3.09 3.94 5.27
C ARG A 180 -1.86 3.05 5.37
N MET A 181 -1.45 2.77 6.60
CA MET A 181 -0.46 1.74 6.91
C MET A 181 -1.15 0.42 7.27
N ILE A 182 -0.64 -0.66 6.69
CA ILE A 182 -1.02 -2.04 6.92
C ILE A 182 0.21 -2.76 7.47
N VAL A 183 0.04 -3.62 8.48
CA VAL A 183 1.14 -4.38 9.06
C VAL A 183 0.87 -5.87 8.90
N SER A 184 1.77 -6.54 8.19
CA SER A 184 1.83 -7.99 8.12
C SER A 184 2.80 -8.49 9.18
N LYS A 185 2.27 -8.84 10.36
CA LYS A 185 3.07 -9.30 11.51
C LYS A 185 3.89 -10.54 11.17
N ARG A 186 3.25 -11.54 10.55
CA ARG A 186 3.88 -12.81 10.18
C ARG A 186 5.08 -12.62 9.27
N LEU A 187 5.01 -11.64 8.35
CA LEU A 187 6.09 -11.35 7.42
C LEU A 187 7.06 -10.28 7.93
N ASN A 188 6.77 -9.67 9.07
CA ASN A 188 7.50 -8.53 9.61
C ASN A 188 7.62 -7.36 8.61
N ILE A 189 6.50 -6.99 7.98
CA ILE A 189 6.44 -5.91 6.99
C ILE A 189 5.34 -4.91 7.35
N CYS A 190 5.65 -3.63 7.26
CA CYS A 190 4.71 -2.52 7.19
C CYS A 190 4.61 -2.06 5.74
N SER A 191 3.39 -1.89 5.24
CA SER A 191 3.11 -1.35 3.91
C SER A 191 2.20 -0.13 4.03
N CYS A 192 2.57 1.00 3.44
CA CYS A 192 1.69 2.15 3.31
C CYS A 192 1.26 2.28 1.86
N VAL A 193 -0.05 2.44 1.63
CA VAL A 193 -0.60 2.78 0.31
C VAL A 193 -1.11 4.20 0.40
N LEU A 194 -0.52 5.09 -0.39
CA LEU A 194 -0.75 6.53 -0.35
C LEU A 194 -1.20 7.01 -1.72
N GLU A 195 -2.16 7.91 -1.76
CA GLU A 195 -2.66 8.57 -2.97
C GLU A 195 -2.40 10.08 -2.90
N ASN A 196 -2.07 10.67 -4.03
CA ASN A 196 -2.18 12.10 -4.26
C ASN A 196 -3.32 12.31 -5.27
N ASN A 197 -4.42 12.87 -4.77
CA ASN A 197 -5.64 13.09 -5.56
C ASN A 197 -5.53 14.26 -6.55
N GLU A 198 -4.56 15.15 -6.39
CA GLU A 198 -4.35 16.29 -7.29
C GLU A 198 -3.74 15.84 -8.61
N ILE A 199 -2.80 14.89 -8.57
CA ILE A 199 -2.10 14.38 -9.77
C ILE A 199 -2.47 12.94 -10.13
N GLY A 200 -3.34 12.28 -9.35
CA GLY A 200 -3.76 10.90 -9.58
C GLY A 200 -2.62 9.87 -9.41
N GLU A 201 -1.67 10.13 -8.52
CA GLU A 201 -0.51 9.26 -8.28
C GLU A 201 -0.74 8.38 -7.05
N ILE A 202 -0.32 7.10 -7.14
CA ILE A 202 -0.25 6.19 -6.00
C ILE A 202 1.21 5.90 -5.67
N VAL A 203 1.56 5.99 -4.39
CA VAL A 203 2.86 5.63 -3.84
C VAL A 203 2.69 4.51 -2.83
N VAL A 204 3.47 3.44 -3.00
CA VAL A 204 3.52 2.34 -2.05
C VAL A 204 4.85 2.36 -1.31
N LEU A 205 4.78 2.44 0.01
CA LEU A 205 5.93 2.34 0.90
C LEU A 205 5.95 0.96 1.54
N SER A 206 7.10 0.29 1.60
CA SER A 206 7.25 -0.99 2.30
C SER A 206 8.52 -1.01 3.14
N PHE A 207 8.41 -1.33 4.41
CA PHE A 207 9.53 -1.36 5.33
C PHE A 207 9.36 -2.41 6.42
N ARG A 208 10.46 -2.76 7.10
CA ARG A 208 10.45 -3.81 8.10
C ARG A 208 9.62 -3.41 9.33
N TYR A 209 8.66 -4.27 9.69
CA TYR A 209 8.04 -4.26 11.00
C TYR A 209 9.02 -4.83 12.04
N LYS A 210 9.23 -4.10 13.13
CA LYS A 210 10.19 -4.42 14.19
C LYS A 210 9.42 -4.87 15.43
N ALA A 211 8.99 -6.13 15.42
CA ALA A 211 8.20 -6.72 16.50
C ALA A 211 8.90 -6.63 17.88
N ALA A 212 10.22 -6.78 17.93
CA ALA A 212 11.02 -6.83 19.15
C ALA A 212 11.50 -5.46 19.69
N LEU A 213 10.81 -4.36 19.39
CA LEU A 213 11.12 -3.06 20.00
C LEU A 213 10.65 -3.05 21.47
N ASN A 214 11.56 -3.23 22.42
CA ASN A 214 11.28 -3.22 23.87
C ASN A 214 10.90 -1.79 24.35
N ASN A 215 9.63 -1.40 24.18
CA ASN A 215 9.06 -0.10 24.60
C ASN A 215 9.75 1.15 24.03
N THR A 216 10.51 1.02 22.95
CA THR A 216 11.14 2.16 22.26
C THR A 216 10.38 2.52 20.99
N LYS A 217 10.15 3.82 20.77
CA LYS A 217 9.67 4.34 19.49
C LYS A 217 10.61 3.92 18.35
N ASN A 218 10.05 3.56 17.20
CA ASN A 218 10.83 3.25 16.02
C ASN A 218 11.60 4.50 15.57
N LYS A 219 12.94 4.39 15.52
CA LYS A 219 13.84 5.48 15.13
C LYS A 219 13.80 5.79 13.63
N GLY A 220 13.30 4.88 12.81
CA GLY A 220 13.34 4.97 11.35
C GLY A 220 13.91 3.72 10.69
N GLY A 221 14.20 3.80 9.39
CA GLY A 221 14.76 2.71 8.60
C GLY A 221 14.74 2.96 7.10
N MET A 222 15.27 2.00 6.34
CA MET A 222 15.12 1.97 4.89
C MET A 222 13.72 1.52 4.51
N VAL A 223 13.18 2.17 3.49
CA VAL A 223 11.87 1.94 2.90
C VAL A 223 12.07 1.63 1.43
N ALA A 224 11.47 0.55 0.95
CA ALA A 224 11.29 0.30 -0.47
C ALA A 224 10.08 1.12 -0.94
N VAL A 225 10.25 1.88 -2.01
CA VAL A 225 9.21 2.75 -2.56
C VAL A 225 8.90 2.31 -3.98
N CYS A 226 7.61 2.13 -4.26
CA CYS A 226 7.07 2.01 -5.61
C CYS A 226 6.27 3.28 -5.93
N SER A 227 6.64 3.99 -6.99
CA SER A 227 5.97 5.21 -7.45
C SER A 227 6.07 5.34 -8.97
N ALA A 228 5.59 6.44 -9.53
CA ALA A 228 5.88 6.79 -10.93
C ALA A 228 7.24 7.52 -11.03
N SER A 229 7.93 7.36 -12.17
CA SER A 229 9.07 8.23 -12.53
C SER A 229 8.61 9.67 -12.75
N SER A 230 9.54 10.62 -12.71
CA SER A 230 9.29 12.04 -13.02
C SER A 230 10.18 12.50 -14.19
N GLY A 231 9.77 13.55 -14.90
CA GLY A 231 10.60 14.19 -15.95
C GLY A 231 10.38 13.68 -17.39
N GLY A 232 9.23 13.08 -17.70
CA GLY A 232 8.90 12.61 -19.06
C GLY A 232 7.72 11.66 -19.07
N VAL A 233 7.88 10.50 -19.72
CA VAL A 233 6.86 9.43 -19.62
C VAL A 233 6.93 8.80 -18.23
N ASN A 234 5.81 8.82 -17.53
CA ASN A 234 5.67 8.22 -16.21
C ASN A 234 5.64 6.69 -16.34
N VAL A 235 6.62 6.01 -15.75
CA VAL A 235 6.70 4.56 -15.69
C VAL A 235 6.81 4.06 -14.25
N PRO A 236 6.34 2.84 -13.95
CA PRO A 236 6.52 2.23 -12.64
C PRO A 236 8.00 2.19 -12.24
N THR A 237 8.30 2.72 -11.06
CA THR A 237 9.68 2.92 -10.58
C THR A 237 9.83 2.48 -9.14
N MET A 238 10.81 1.61 -8.90
CA MET A 238 11.22 1.16 -7.57
C MET A 238 12.49 1.91 -7.14
N HIS A 239 12.50 2.43 -5.91
CA HIS A 239 13.67 3.08 -5.31
C HIS A 239 13.69 2.90 -3.77
N ARG A 240 14.72 3.43 -3.11
CA ARG A 240 14.81 3.44 -1.63
C ARG A 240 14.62 4.84 -1.07
N MET A 241 14.01 4.89 0.09
CA MET A 241 13.86 6.07 0.93
C MET A 241 14.34 5.77 2.35
N LEU A 242 15.06 6.70 2.96
CA LEU A 242 15.34 6.69 4.38
C LEU A 242 14.23 7.44 5.11
N ILE A 243 13.64 6.83 6.14
CA ILE A 243 12.84 7.54 7.15
C ILE A 243 13.61 7.59 8.46
N THR A 244 13.60 8.73 9.15
CA THR A 244 14.26 8.91 10.45
C THR A 244 13.55 9.95 11.30
N ARG A 245 13.42 9.70 12.60
CA ARG A 245 12.84 10.71 13.52
C ARG A 245 13.73 11.93 13.70
N LYS A 246 15.05 11.76 13.59
CA LYS A 246 16.01 12.86 13.68
C LYS A 246 16.30 13.36 12.28
N GLU A 247 16.16 14.66 12.09
CA GLU A 247 16.61 15.33 10.87
C GLU A 247 18.13 15.19 10.75
N LEU A 248 18.60 14.94 9.54
CA LEU A 248 20.01 14.82 9.22
C LEU A 248 20.52 16.14 8.64
N ASN A 249 21.67 16.60 9.13
CA ASN A 249 22.42 17.66 8.46
C ASN A 249 23.12 17.12 7.20
N ASP A 250 23.67 18.01 6.37
CA ASP A 250 24.25 17.63 5.08
C ASP A 250 25.42 16.64 5.21
N PHE A 251 26.26 16.81 6.24
CA PHE A 251 27.36 15.87 6.53
C PHE A 251 26.85 14.46 6.86
N GLN A 252 25.80 14.36 7.68
CA GLN A 252 25.17 13.09 8.01
C GLN A 252 24.46 12.50 6.78
N LEU A 253 23.83 13.34 5.96
CA LEU A 253 23.14 12.94 4.75
C LEU A 253 24.12 12.34 3.73
N ASP A 254 25.29 12.95 3.56
CA ASP A 254 26.35 12.45 2.69
C ASP A 254 26.87 11.07 3.10
N LYS A 255 26.93 10.78 4.41
CA LYS A 255 27.29 9.44 4.91
C LYS A 255 26.22 8.39 4.64
N VAL A 256 24.93 8.77 4.62
CA VAL A 256 23.83 7.79 4.48
C VAL A 256 23.36 7.62 3.05
N LYS A 257 23.50 8.63 2.17
CA LYS A 257 22.98 8.60 0.80
C LYS A 257 23.45 7.40 -0.05
N PRO A 258 24.67 6.83 0.09
CA PRO A 258 25.06 5.64 -0.67
C PRO A 258 24.20 4.40 -0.37
N ASN A 259 23.53 4.39 0.79
CA ASN A 259 22.64 3.30 1.19
C ASN A 259 21.26 3.38 0.51
N LEU A 260 20.95 4.50 -0.14
CA LEU A 260 19.74 4.68 -0.96
C LEU A 260 19.88 4.03 -2.34
N LEU A 261 21.09 3.70 -2.79
CA LEU A 261 21.31 2.91 -3.99
C LEU A 261 20.71 1.51 -3.83
N LEU A 262 20.27 0.89 -4.92
CA LEU A 262 19.72 -0.47 -4.97
C LEU A 262 20.79 -1.57 -4.85
N ASN A 263 21.78 -1.34 -4.00
CA ASN A 263 22.80 -2.32 -3.61
C ASN A 263 22.19 -3.53 -2.89
N TYR A 264 22.72 -4.73 -3.15
CA TYR A 264 22.32 -5.97 -2.46
C TYR A 264 23.27 -6.27 -1.28
N SER A 265 23.27 -7.50 -0.77
CA SER A 265 24.28 -7.99 0.19
C SER A 265 25.68 -8.16 -0.41
N SER A 266 25.82 -7.92 -1.71
CA SER A 266 27.07 -7.95 -2.45
C SER A 266 27.25 -6.62 -3.17
N ILE A 267 28.46 -6.06 -3.11
CA ILE A 267 28.82 -4.78 -3.70
C ILE A 267 29.72 -5.07 -4.90
N LEU A 268 29.30 -4.65 -6.10
CA LEU A 268 30.11 -4.70 -7.32
C LEU A 268 30.87 -3.37 -7.45
N ILE A 269 32.19 -3.42 -7.50
CA ILE A 269 33.04 -2.23 -7.56
C ILE A 269 34.22 -2.44 -8.52
N GLU A 270 34.59 -1.39 -9.26
CA GLU A 270 35.79 -1.41 -10.11
C GLU A 270 37.04 -1.51 -9.23
N GLU A 271 37.99 -2.33 -9.64
CA GLU A 271 39.27 -2.54 -8.94
C GLU A 271 39.99 -1.22 -8.66
N LYS A 272 40.05 -0.33 -9.66
CA LYS A 272 40.70 0.98 -9.53
C LYS A 272 39.97 1.86 -8.51
N ALA A 273 38.64 1.87 -8.53
CA ALA A 273 37.83 2.63 -7.59
C ALA A 273 38.02 2.13 -6.15
N LEU A 274 38.01 0.80 -5.95
CA LEU A 274 38.27 0.19 -4.65
C LEU A 274 39.68 0.55 -4.14
N LYS A 275 40.72 0.34 -4.96
CA LYS A 275 42.11 0.66 -4.59
C LYS A 275 42.29 2.13 -4.21
N ASN A 276 41.65 3.05 -4.93
CA ASN A 276 41.69 4.47 -4.61
C ASN A 276 40.99 4.76 -3.27
N THR A 277 39.84 4.13 -3.04
CA THR A 277 39.07 4.27 -1.79
C THR A 277 39.88 3.76 -0.59
N LEU A 278 40.51 2.59 -0.70
CA LEU A 278 41.34 2.04 0.38
C LEU A 278 42.55 2.92 0.70
N LYS A 279 43.08 3.65 -0.30
CA LYS A 279 44.17 4.61 -0.11
C LYS A 279 43.67 5.89 0.58
N SER A 280 42.51 6.43 0.16
CA SER A 280 41.98 7.67 0.70
C SER A 280 41.48 7.56 2.14
N LEU A 281 41.03 6.36 2.54
CA LEU A 281 40.54 6.10 3.90
C LEU A 281 41.63 5.67 4.88
N GLU A 282 42.90 5.69 4.48
CA GLU A 282 44.05 5.34 5.34
C GLU A 282 43.91 3.96 6.01
N ILE A 283 43.28 3.00 5.32
CA ILE A 283 43.07 1.63 5.82
C ILE A 283 44.43 0.99 6.15
N SER A 284 44.52 0.30 7.28
CA SER A 284 45.78 -0.32 7.72
C SER A 284 46.21 -1.43 6.76
N GLU A 285 47.52 -1.75 6.71
CA GLU A 285 48.00 -2.85 5.86
C GLU A 285 47.38 -4.21 6.22
N VAL A 286 47.05 -4.43 7.49
CA VAL A 286 46.34 -5.62 7.94
C VAL A 286 44.90 -5.60 7.43
N GLY A 287 44.21 -4.47 7.53
CA GLY A 287 42.87 -4.27 6.98
C GLY A 287 42.82 -4.50 5.47
N LYS A 288 43.77 -3.93 4.72
CA LYS A 288 43.91 -4.15 3.27
C LYS A 288 44.06 -5.63 2.93
N LYS A 289 44.95 -6.36 3.61
CA LYS A 289 45.13 -7.81 3.39
C LYS A 289 43.85 -8.59 3.69
N LYS A 290 43.12 -8.25 4.76
CA LYS A 290 41.82 -8.87 5.07
C LYS A 290 40.79 -8.61 3.99
N ILE A 291 40.74 -7.38 3.46
CA ILE A 291 39.84 -7.00 2.37
C ILE A 291 40.21 -7.77 1.10
N GLU A 292 41.49 -7.78 0.72
CA GLU A 292 41.99 -8.51 -0.46
C GLU A 292 41.65 -10.00 -0.38
N ALA A 293 41.75 -10.62 0.80
CA ALA A 293 41.42 -12.02 1.01
C ALA A 293 39.93 -12.37 0.81
N ILE A 294 39.03 -11.38 0.85
CA ILE A 294 37.58 -11.60 0.68
C ILE A 294 37.06 -11.09 -0.67
N LEU A 295 37.92 -10.54 -1.53
CA LEU A 295 37.54 -10.09 -2.86
C LEU A 295 37.31 -11.31 -3.76
N ASP A 296 36.11 -11.37 -4.37
CA ASP A 296 35.80 -12.35 -5.40
C ASP A 296 35.97 -11.66 -6.77
N GLY A 297 36.99 -12.06 -7.51
CA GLY A 297 37.26 -11.54 -8.85
C GLY A 297 36.23 -12.07 -9.84
N CYS A 298 35.17 -11.32 -10.09
CA CYS A 298 34.09 -11.75 -10.98
C CYS A 298 34.41 -11.51 -12.47
N CYS A 299 35.29 -10.56 -12.79
CA CYS A 299 35.77 -10.29 -14.15
C CYS A 299 37.05 -9.42 -14.14
N LYS A 300 37.71 -9.27 -15.30
CA LYS A 300 38.88 -8.39 -15.44
C LYS A 300 38.48 -6.97 -15.03
N ASN A 301 39.07 -6.45 -13.94
CA ASN A 301 38.91 -5.10 -13.37
C ASN A 301 37.71 -4.86 -12.42
N TYR A 302 36.97 -5.89 -11.99
CA TYR A 302 35.90 -5.71 -11.00
C TYR A 302 35.98 -6.74 -9.87
N TYR A 303 35.54 -6.29 -8.69
CA TYR A 303 35.38 -7.14 -7.51
C TYR A 303 33.93 -7.20 -7.07
N LEU A 304 33.54 -8.38 -6.62
CA LEU A 304 32.30 -8.61 -5.89
C LEU A 304 32.61 -8.80 -4.40
N ILE A 305 32.11 -7.91 -3.56
CA ILE A 305 32.36 -7.91 -2.11
C ILE A 305 31.09 -8.29 -1.37
N LYS A 306 31.07 -9.44 -0.69
CA LYS A 306 29.94 -9.83 0.18
C LYS A 306 30.04 -9.09 1.52
N GLU A 307 29.05 -8.26 1.84
CA GLU A 307 29.08 -7.38 3.03
C GLU A 307 29.25 -8.13 4.35
N ARG A 308 28.71 -9.35 4.45
CA ARG A 308 28.87 -10.19 5.63
C ARG A 308 30.34 -10.47 5.96
N ASN A 309 31.21 -10.49 4.96
CA ASN A 309 32.64 -10.78 5.10
C ASN A 309 33.40 -9.56 5.68
N LEU A 310 32.84 -8.35 5.57
CA LEU A 310 33.42 -7.12 6.12
C LEU A 310 33.23 -6.99 7.64
N ARG A 311 32.28 -7.73 8.22
CA ARG A 311 31.96 -7.67 9.66
C ARG A 311 33.06 -8.17 10.58
N GLY A 312 34.06 -8.89 10.05
CA GLY A 312 35.20 -9.41 10.81
C GLY A 312 36.41 -8.47 10.85
N ILE A 313 36.30 -7.27 10.31
CA ILE A 313 37.37 -6.27 10.26
C ILE A 313 37.11 -5.23 11.36
N SER A 314 38.09 -5.01 12.22
CA SER A 314 37.99 -4.09 13.34
C SER A 314 38.04 -2.62 12.89
N GLU A 315 37.55 -1.70 13.72
CA GLU A 315 37.59 -0.26 13.41
C GLU A 315 39.03 0.26 13.28
N GLU A 316 39.96 -0.24 14.09
CA GLU A 316 41.39 0.07 13.98
C GLU A 316 41.94 -0.31 12.59
N GLU A 317 41.57 -1.49 12.10
CA GLU A 317 41.97 -1.96 10.78
C GLU A 317 41.32 -1.15 9.64
N LEU A 318 40.16 -0.54 9.90
CA LEU A 318 39.43 0.34 8.99
C LEU A 318 39.76 1.83 9.17
N GLY A 319 40.90 2.17 9.80
CA GLY A 319 41.31 3.57 9.95
C GLY A 319 40.39 4.39 10.87
N GLY A 320 39.78 3.73 11.86
CA GLY A 320 38.84 4.32 12.81
C GLY A 320 37.39 4.40 12.31
N LEU A 321 37.10 3.92 11.10
CA LEU A 321 35.73 3.85 10.59
C LEU A 321 34.97 2.66 11.20
N SER A 322 33.70 2.88 11.52
CA SER A 322 32.81 1.75 11.76
C SER A 322 32.61 0.94 10.48
N THR A 323 32.31 -0.36 10.60
CA THR A 323 32.01 -1.22 9.44
C THR A 323 30.89 -0.64 8.57
N ALA A 324 29.90 0.03 9.18
CA ALA A 324 28.78 0.63 8.47
C ALA A 324 29.21 1.84 7.61
N GLU A 325 30.10 2.69 8.15
CA GLU A 325 30.67 3.82 7.40
C GLU A 325 31.55 3.33 6.26
N PHE A 326 32.37 2.31 6.49
CA PHE A 326 33.20 1.72 5.45
C PHE A 326 32.36 1.11 4.31
N ILE A 327 31.29 0.38 4.64
CA ILE A 327 30.34 -0.14 3.64
C ILE A 327 29.70 0.99 2.85
N ALA A 328 29.28 2.08 3.50
CA ALA A 328 28.69 3.23 2.84
C ALA A 328 29.68 3.86 1.84
N GLU A 329 30.95 3.97 2.20
CA GLU A 329 31.98 4.52 1.31
C GLU A 329 32.20 3.65 0.08
N ILE A 330 32.33 2.33 0.23
CA ILE A 330 32.44 1.41 -0.91
C ILE A 330 31.19 1.50 -1.79
N ARG A 331 29.99 1.52 -1.18
CA ARG A 331 28.72 1.67 -1.92
C ARG A 331 28.68 2.95 -2.76
N SER A 332 29.27 4.04 -2.28
CA SER A 332 29.30 5.32 -3.02
C SER A 332 30.06 5.23 -4.34
N LYS A 333 30.99 4.26 -4.46
CA LYS A 333 31.78 4.00 -5.67
C LYS A 333 31.35 2.73 -6.42
N SER A 334 30.29 2.09 -5.95
CA SER A 334 29.81 0.82 -6.49
C SER A 334 29.00 1.01 -7.78
N TYR A 335 28.96 -0.05 -8.59
CA TYR A 335 28.09 -0.11 -9.76
C TYR A 335 26.68 -0.52 -9.35
N ALA A 336 25.94 0.41 -8.76
CA ALA A 336 24.58 0.20 -8.27
C ALA A 336 23.60 1.24 -8.80
N GLN A 337 22.41 0.78 -9.19
CA GLN A 337 21.37 1.65 -9.72
C GLN A 337 20.70 2.46 -8.59
N ARG A 338 20.29 3.69 -8.88
CA ARG A 338 19.46 4.50 -7.96
C ARG A 338 18.01 4.04 -7.94
N TYR A 339 17.53 3.58 -9.10
CA TYR A 339 16.14 3.17 -9.33
C TYR A 339 16.07 1.98 -10.29
N ASN A 340 14.95 1.25 -10.25
CA ASN A 340 14.59 0.24 -11.23
C ASN A 340 13.27 0.65 -11.88
N LYS A 341 13.29 0.90 -13.19
CA LYS A 341 12.16 1.40 -13.99
C LYS A 341 11.65 0.29 -14.91
N VAL A 342 10.34 0.10 -14.98
CA VAL A 342 9.70 -0.70 -16.05
C VAL A 342 9.57 0.18 -17.29
N SER A 343 10.62 0.24 -18.11
CA SER A 343 10.65 1.15 -19.27
C SER A 343 9.68 0.73 -20.37
N LEU A 344 9.17 1.69 -21.15
CA LEU A 344 8.36 1.42 -22.35
C LEU A 344 9.03 0.44 -23.32
N LYS A 345 10.34 0.59 -23.55
CA LYS A 345 11.09 -0.29 -24.46
C LYS A 345 11.08 -1.75 -24.00
N LEU A 346 11.22 -1.98 -22.69
CA LEU A 346 11.13 -3.32 -22.11
C LEU A 346 9.74 -3.91 -22.33
N ASP A 347 8.70 -3.13 -22.01
CA ASP A 347 7.31 -3.55 -22.14
C ASP A 347 6.97 -3.93 -23.60
N GLU A 348 7.29 -3.04 -24.55
CA GLU A 348 7.11 -3.29 -25.99
C GLU A 348 7.87 -4.54 -26.47
N GLN A 349 9.12 -4.73 -26.02
CA GLN A 349 9.93 -5.88 -26.43
C GLN A 349 9.35 -7.20 -25.92
N VAL A 350 8.88 -7.24 -24.67
CA VAL A 350 8.27 -8.44 -24.10
C VAL A 350 6.98 -8.80 -24.84
N LEU A 351 6.14 -7.81 -25.15
CA LEU A 351 4.91 -8.05 -25.92
C LEU A 351 5.21 -8.58 -27.33
N ARG A 352 6.17 -7.99 -28.05
CA ARG A 352 6.60 -8.51 -29.36
C ARG A 352 7.12 -9.95 -29.30
N LEU A 353 7.84 -10.31 -28.24
CA LEU A 353 8.29 -11.69 -28.05
C LEU A 353 7.10 -12.64 -27.84
N ILE A 354 6.09 -12.23 -27.07
CA ILE A 354 4.88 -13.02 -26.85
C ILE A 354 4.10 -13.22 -28.17
N ASP A 355 3.96 -12.16 -28.98
CA ASP A 355 3.27 -12.22 -30.27
C ASP A 355 3.98 -13.20 -31.22
N ALA A 356 5.31 -13.10 -31.34
CA ALA A 356 6.11 -14.02 -32.15
C ALA A 356 5.97 -15.49 -31.71
N MET A 357 5.88 -15.75 -30.40
CA MET A 357 5.65 -17.11 -29.87
C MET A 357 4.25 -17.65 -30.21
N ASN A 358 3.24 -16.78 -30.34
CA ASN A 358 1.88 -17.17 -30.69
C ASN A 358 1.71 -17.39 -32.19
N GLU A 359 2.37 -16.58 -33.03
CA GLU A 359 2.39 -16.77 -34.49
C GLU A 359 3.09 -18.07 -34.89
N GLY A 360 4.15 -18.48 -34.18
CA GLY A 360 4.84 -19.75 -34.39
C GLY A 360 4.01 -21.00 -34.06
N LYS A 361 3.01 -20.88 -33.18
CA LYS A 361 2.12 -21.99 -32.78
C LYS A 361 0.89 -22.17 -33.67
N ASN A 362 0.56 -21.17 -34.50
CA ASN A 362 -0.56 -21.26 -35.46
C ASN A 362 -0.14 -21.89 -36.80
N ASN A 363 1.15 -22.22 -36.96
CA ASN A 363 1.72 -22.86 -38.14
C ASN A 363 2.17 -24.32 -37.90
N GLU A 364 1.87 -24.87 -36.71
CA GLU A 364 1.90 -26.31 -36.40
C GLU A 364 0.47 -26.82 -36.22
#